data_AF-A0A4R3HVF0-F1
#
_entry.id   AF-A0A4R3HVF0-F1
#
_cell.length_a   1.000
_cell.length_b   1.000
_cell.length_c   1.000
_cell.angle_alpha   90.00
_cell.angle_beta   90.00
_cell.angle_gamma   90.00
#
_symmetry.space_group_name_H-M   'P 1'
#
loop_
_entity.id
_entity.type
_entity.pdbx_description
1 polymer ?
#
loop_
_entity_poly.entity_id
_entity_poly.type
_entity_poly.pdbx_seq_one_letter_code
_entity_poly.pdbx_strand_id
1 'polypeptide(L)'
;MQLGVFPLPVFLLPGGVTKLRIFEPRYLRLVKEAAGDTGFALTLYQPQLPFQTYPIGAWVKFSDFTQLDDGLLGVTVVAQQLVSLSKLNMEEDELRIAQARPISHWPELAVQPEHAERTAHVLRDVFAEYGELAELYPQPRFGDAAWVCGRLLELLPIPLQEKVKFYQPESFPAAWQLLQSVITDDQ
;
A
#
# COMPACT_ATOMS: atom_id res chain seq x y z
N MET A 1 14.57 -3.13 11.58
CA MET A 1 15.46 -2.56 10.54
C MET A 1 15.37 -1.04 10.58
N GLN A 2 16.35 -0.31 10.05
CA GLN A 2 16.23 1.15 9.86
C GLN A 2 15.85 1.40 8.40
N LEU A 3 14.82 2.21 8.15
CA LEU A 3 14.33 2.54 6.82
C LEU A 3 14.21 4.04 6.65
N GLY A 4 14.45 4.52 5.43
CA GLY A 4 13.94 5.81 5.01
C GLY A 4 12.41 5.78 4.93
N VAL A 5 11.79 6.92 5.20
CA VAL A 5 10.34 7.06 5.34
C VAL A 5 9.84 8.09 4.33
N PHE A 6 8.85 7.69 3.54
CA PHE A 6 8.23 8.53 2.53
C PHE A 6 6.73 8.71 2.86
N PRO A 7 6.36 9.87 3.45
CA PRO A 7 4.96 10.18 3.71
C PRO A 7 4.25 10.68 2.44
N LEU A 8 3.17 10.00 2.03
CA LEU A 8 2.30 10.38 0.90
C LEU A 8 0.82 10.17 1.27
N PRO A 9 -0.14 10.81 0.58
CA PRO A 9 -1.57 10.53 0.77
C PRO A 9 -1.99 9.22 0.06
N VAL A 10 -1.23 8.14 0.26
CA VAL A 10 -1.45 6.82 -0.37
C VAL A 10 -1.68 5.79 0.72
N PHE A 11 -2.78 5.05 0.60
CA PHE A 11 -3.07 3.88 1.42
C PHE A 11 -2.65 2.63 0.63
N LEU A 12 -1.83 1.78 1.25
CA LEU A 12 -1.30 0.59 0.59
C LEU A 12 -1.23 -0.57 1.59
N LEU A 13 -1.76 -1.72 1.20
CA LEU A 13 -1.76 -2.96 1.96
C LEU A 13 -0.79 -3.97 1.35
N PRO A 14 -0.41 -5.04 2.08
CA PRO A 14 0.49 -6.06 1.56
C PRO A 14 0.08 -6.60 0.18
N GLY A 15 1.06 -6.79 -0.69
CA GLY A 15 0.90 -7.14 -2.09
C GLY A 15 0.37 -6.01 -2.98
N GLY A 16 0.11 -4.82 -2.45
CA GLY A 16 -0.36 -3.66 -3.19
C GLY A 16 0.77 -3.02 -3.97
N VAL A 17 0.44 -2.48 -5.13
CA VAL A 17 1.41 -1.87 -6.05
C VAL A 17 1.02 -0.42 -6.31
N THR A 18 2.01 0.46 -6.30
CA THR A 18 1.80 1.86 -6.67
C THR A 18 2.97 2.40 -7.48
N LYS A 19 2.65 3.29 -8.43
CA LYS A 19 3.63 4.03 -9.22
C LYS A 19 3.87 5.38 -8.54
N LEU A 20 5.13 5.70 -8.27
CA LEU A 20 5.55 6.95 -7.64
C LEU A 20 6.38 7.75 -8.61
N ARG A 21 6.18 9.07 -8.58
CA ARG A 21 6.98 10.04 -9.31
C ARG A 21 7.93 10.72 -8.34
N ILE A 22 9.23 10.61 -8.61
CA ILE A 22 10.29 11.06 -7.71
C ILE A 22 10.96 12.30 -8.30
N PHE A 23 10.83 13.42 -7.61
CA PHE A 23 11.36 14.71 -8.08
C PHE A 23 12.10 15.51 -6.99
N GLU A 24 11.81 15.27 -5.71
CA GLU A 24 12.55 15.94 -4.62
C GLU A 24 13.92 15.28 -4.40
N PRO A 25 15.01 16.06 -4.21
CA PRO A 25 16.37 15.53 -4.03
C PRO A 25 16.49 14.46 -2.93
N ARG A 26 15.85 14.66 -1.78
CA ARG A 26 15.86 13.70 -0.66
C ARG A 26 15.27 12.34 -1.02
N TYR A 27 14.25 12.31 -1.88
CA TYR A 27 13.64 11.06 -2.32
C TYR A 27 14.40 10.42 -3.49
N LEU A 28 15.11 11.20 -4.31
CA LEU A 28 16.10 10.64 -5.24
C LEU A 28 17.23 9.93 -4.47
N ARG A 29 17.69 10.50 -3.34
CA ARG A 29 18.64 9.82 -2.44
C ARG A 29 18.04 8.55 -1.84
N LEU A 30 16.83 8.64 -1.28
CA LEU A 30 16.11 7.49 -0.74
C LEU A 30 16.05 6.34 -1.73
N VAL A 31 15.67 6.62 -2.99
CA VAL A 31 15.58 5.60 -4.03
C VAL A 31 16.93 4.94 -4.28
N LYS A 32 18.02 5.71 -4.37
CA LYS A 32 19.37 5.15 -4.56
C LYS A 32 19.80 4.23 -3.41
N GLU A 33 19.49 4.60 -2.17
CA GLU A 33 19.81 3.80 -0.97
C GLU A 33 18.92 2.55 -0.85
N ALA A 34 17.67 2.65 -1.28
CA ALA A 34 16.67 1.60 -1.14
C ALA A 34 16.61 0.61 -2.31
N ALA A 35 17.19 0.94 -3.48
CA ALA A 35 17.10 0.19 -4.75
C ALA A 35 17.65 -1.26 -4.70
N GLY A 36 18.37 -1.63 -3.63
CA GLY A 36 18.73 -3.01 -3.34
C GLY A 36 17.64 -3.77 -2.57
N ASP A 37 18.06 -4.58 -1.59
CA ASP A 37 17.13 -5.41 -0.81
C ASP A 37 16.48 -4.69 0.38
N THR A 38 16.87 -3.45 0.67
CA THR A 38 16.41 -2.71 1.84
C THR A 38 14.98 -2.20 1.67
N GLY A 39 14.63 -1.65 0.50
CA GLY A 39 13.37 -0.95 0.32
C GLY A 39 13.21 0.26 1.25
N PHE A 40 11.99 0.78 1.39
CA PHE A 40 11.68 1.92 2.27
C PHE A 40 10.28 1.80 2.86
N ALA A 41 9.94 2.65 3.82
CA ALA A 41 8.59 2.71 4.39
C ALA A 41 7.75 3.79 3.68
N LEU A 42 6.71 3.36 2.96
CA LEU A 42 5.67 4.25 2.46
C LEU A 42 4.59 4.39 3.52
N THR A 43 4.32 5.60 3.98
CA THR A 43 3.38 5.86 5.06
C THR A 43 2.45 7.01 4.71
N LEU A 44 1.36 7.15 5.44
CA LEU A 44 0.44 8.25 5.25
C LEU A 44 1.03 9.55 5.78
N TYR A 45 1.00 10.57 4.92
CA TYR A 45 1.26 11.95 5.33
C TYR A 45 0.12 12.44 6.22
N GLN A 46 0.46 12.87 7.44
CA GLN A 46 -0.51 13.34 8.42
C GLN A 46 0.02 14.59 9.12
N PRO A 47 -0.43 15.80 8.71
CA PRO A 47 0.14 17.08 9.17
C PRO A 47 0.24 17.25 10.69
N GLN A 48 -0.72 16.64 11.42
CA GLN A 48 -0.88 16.81 12.86
C GLN A 48 -0.01 15.87 13.69
N LEU A 49 0.71 14.92 13.06
CA LEU A 49 1.57 13.97 13.76
C LEU A 49 3.04 14.41 13.73
N PRO A 50 3.86 13.96 14.70
CA PRO A 50 5.31 14.14 14.64
C PRO A 50 5.88 13.69 13.30
N PHE A 51 6.76 14.51 12.73
CA PHE A 51 7.34 14.29 11.40
C PHE A 51 6.28 14.10 10.29
N GLN A 52 5.05 14.56 10.51
CA GLN A 52 3.93 14.46 9.57
C GLN A 52 3.69 13.02 9.07
N THR A 53 3.96 12.04 9.93
CA THR A 53 4.06 10.63 9.55
C THR A 53 3.10 9.78 10.37
N TYR A 54 2.30 8.95 9.69
CA TYR A 54 1.52 7.92 10.35
C TYR A 54 2.44 6.79 10.90
N PRO A 55 2.19 6.27 12.11
CA PRO A 55 3.12 5.33 12.77
C PRO A 55 3.10 3.92 12.17
N ILE A 56 2.23 3.65 11.19
CA ILE A 56 2.21 2.40 10.42
C ILE A 56 2.38 2.75 8.94
N GLY A 57 3.22 2.01 8.24
CA GLY A 57 3.41 2.13 6.80
C GLY A 57 3.57 0.79 6.12
N ALA A 58 3.52 0.78 4.80
CA ALA A 58 3.91 -0.37 4.00
C ALA A 58 5.44 -0.35 3.82
N TRP A 59 6.10 -1.46 4.14
CA TRP A 59 7.46 -1.70 3.67
C TRP A 59 7.39 -2.10 2.20
N VAL A 60 7.97 -1.27 1.34
CA VAL A 60 7.88 -1.45 -0.11
C VAL A 60 9.25 -1.73 -0.72
N LYS A 61 9.26 -2.56 -1.77
CA LYS A 61 10.42 -2.80 -2.63
C LYS A 61 10.12 -2.36 -4.05
N PHE A 62 11.15 -1.99 -4.79
CA PHE A 62 11.03 -1.65 -6.20
C PHE A 62 10.73 -2.90 -7.02
N SER A 63 9.76 -2.80 -7.93
CA SER A 63 9.52 -3.78 -8.99
C SER A 63 9.94 -3.28 -10.36
N ASP A 64 9.94 -1.96 -10.58
CA ASP A 64 10.34 -1.36 -11.85
C ASP A 64 10.84 0.08 -11.67
N PHE A 65 11.64 0.54 -12.63
CA PHE A 65 12.12 1.91 -12.78
C PHE A 65 11.84 2.39 -14.19
N THR A 66 11.23 3.55 -14.33
CA THR A 66 10.84 4.09 -15.63
C THR A 66 11.23 5.55 -15.72
N GLN A 67 11.73 6.00 -16.87
CA GLN A 67 11.82 7.43 -17.14
C GLN A 67 10.44 7.90 -17.64
N LEU A 68 9.86 8.90 -16.97
CA LEU A 68 8.58 9.48 -17.37
C LEU A 68 8.76 10.41 -18.57
N ASP A 69 7.66 10.79 -19.22
CA ASP A 69 7.67 11.61 -20.45
C ASP A 69 8.35 12.98 -20.27
N ASP A 70 8.36 13.52 -19.06
CA ASP A 70 9.05 14.77 -18.70
C ASP A 70 10.49 14.57 -18.22
N GLY A 71 11.02 13.36 -18.35
CA GLY A 71 12.37 13.00 -17.99
C GLY A 71 12.58 12.74 -16.51
N LEU A 72 11.56 12.88 -15.65
CA LEU A 72 11.68 12.55 -14.22
C LEU A 72 11.65 11.04 -13.98
N LEU A 73 12.10 10.65 -12.79
CA LEU A 73 12.14 9.25 -12.38
C LEU A 73 10.77 8.79 -11.90
N GLY A 74 10.21 7.80 -12.59
CA GLY A 74 9.11 6.97 -12.13
C GLY A 74 9.66 5.70 -11.48
N VAL A 75 9.05 5.27 -10.38
CA VAL A 75 9.33 3.99 -9.75
C VAL A 75 8.03 3.25 -9.49
N THR A 76 8.02 1.93 -9.72
CA THR A 76 6.92 1.07 -9.29
C THR A 76 7.37 0.32 -8.05
N VAL A 77 6.55 0.34 -7.00
CA VAL A 77 6.86 -0.31 -5.73
C VAL A 77 5.76 -1.25 -5.29
N VAL A 78 6.14 -2.36 -4.66
CA VAL A 78 5.25 -3.40 -4.14
C VAL A 78 5.37 -3.48 -2.64
N ALA A 79 4.25 -3.35 -1.93
CA ALA A 79 4.16 -3.57 -0.49
C ALA A 79 4.43 -5.03 -0.15
N GLN A 80 5.50 -5.26 0.63
CA GLN A 80 5.87 -6.59 1.10
C GLN A 80 5.09 -6.97 2.35
N GLN A 81 5.05 -6.04 3.32
CA GLN A 81 4.32 -6.20 4.59
C GLN A 81 4.07 -4.82 5.21
N LEU A 82 3.24 -4.77 6.25
CA LEU A 82 3.12 -3.57 7.08
C LEU A 82 4.23 -3.52 8.12
N VAL A 83 4.64 -2.31 8.50
CA VAL A 83 5.64 -2.05 9.54
C VAL A 83 5.14 -0.99 10.50
N SER A 84 5.41 -1.19 11.79
CA SER A 84 5.34 -0.14 12.79
C SER A 84 6.62 0.70 12.75
N LEU A 85 6.45 2.02 12.76
CA LEU A 85 7.53 3.01 12.72
C LEU A 85 7.74 3.60 14.11
N SER A 86 8.97 3.58 14.57
CA SER A 86 9.37 4.08 15.88
C SER A 86 10.71 4.81 15.78
N LYS A 87 11.04 5.64 16.78
CA LYS A 87 12.26 6.46 16.79
C LYS A 87 12.44 7.24 15.48
N LEU A 88 11.37 7.91 15.04
CA LEU A 88 11.43 8.78 13.88
C LEU A 88 12.45 9.89 14.12
N ASN A 89 13.25 10.16 13.11
CA ASN A 89 14.15 11.29 13.04
C ASN A 89 14.16 11.85 11.62
N MET A 90 14.74 13.03 11.47
CA MET A 90 14.94 13.70 10.19
C MET A 90 16.43 14.00 10.03
N GLU A 91 16.98 13.66 8.87
CA GLU A 91 18.37 13.96 8.51
C GLU A 91 18.50 15.40 7.99
N GLU A 92 19.73 15.84 7.72
CA GLU A 92 20.03 17.23 7.33
C GLU A 92 19.32 17.67 6.04
N ASP A 93 19.06 16.75 5.12
CA ASP A 93 18.33 16.99 3.86
C ASP A 93 16.82 16.81 3.99
N GLU A 94 16.31 16.77 5.23
CA GLU A 94 14.93 16.53 5.58
C GLU A 94 14.37 15.14 5.21
N LEU A 95 15.22 14.17 4.84
CA LEU A 95 14.77 12.80 4.71
C LEU A 95 14.39 12.25 6.09
N ARG A 96 13.21 11.65 6.19
CA ARG A 96 12.77 10.99 7.41
C ARG A 96 13.35 9.59 7.46
N ILE A 97 13.79 9.18 8.63
CA ILE A 97 14.26 7.83 8.92
C ILE A 97 13.57 7.29 10.16
N ALA A 98 13.36 5.98 10.24
CA ALA A 98 12.74 5.34 11.39
C ALA A 98 13.24 3.92 11.63
N GLN A 99 13.13 3.45 12.87
CA GLN A 99 13.17 2.03 13.18
C GLN A 99 11.83 1.40 12.78
N ALA A 100 11.88 0.53 11.78
CA ALA A 100 10.76 -0.24 11.28
C ALA A 100 10.77 -1.66 11.85
N ARG A 101 9.61 -2.11 12.34
CA ARG A 101 9.37 -3.50 12.75
C ARG A 101 8.17 -4.05 11.99
N PRO A 102 8.32 -5.19 11.28
CA PRO A 102 7.20 -5.91 10.69
C PRO A 102 6.07 -6.11 11.69
N ILE A 103 4.85 -5.95 11.21
CA ILE A 103 3.63 -6.33 11.94
C ILE A 103 2.86 -7.33 11.10
N SER A 104 2.24 -8.30 11.77
CA SER A 104 1.33 -9.23 11.11
C SER A 104 0.17 -8.45 10.48
N HIS A 105 -0.23 -8.84 9.29
CA HIS A 105 -1.41 -8.31 8.62
C HIS A 105 -2.13 -9.47 7.95
N TRP A 106 -3.43 -9.29 7.75
CA TRP A 106 -4.50 -10.25 8.00
C TRP A 106 -4.14 -11.73 7.98
N PRO A 107 -4.58 -12.50 9.00
CA PRO A 107 -4.42 -13.95 8.94
C PRO A 107 -5.15 -14.51 7.73
N GLU A 108 -4.68 -15.65 7.24
CA GLU A 108 -5.44 -16.44 6.28
C GLU A 108 -6.75 -16.86 6.96
N LEU A 109 -7.86 -16.31 6.48
CA LEU A 109 -9.17 -16.53 7.07
C LEU A 109 -10.06 -17.30 6.10
N ALA A 110 -10.76 -18.29 6.65
CA ALA A 110 -11.77 -19.03 5.90
C ALA A 110 -12.96 -18.10 5.62
N VAL A 111 -13.07 -17.66 4.38
CA VAL A 111 -14.26 -17.01 3.83
C VAL A 111 -15.09 -18.07 3.12
N GLN A 112 -16.42 -17.96 3.18
CA GLN A 112 -17.29 -18.84 2.40
C GLN A 112 -16.95 -18.73 0.91
N PRO A 113 -16.74 -19.86 0.19
CA PRO A 113 -16.27 -19.82 -1.20
C PRO A 113 -17.12 -18.97 -2.14
N GLU A 114 -18.44 -18.96 -1.95
CA GLU A 114 -19.36 -18.16 -2.77
C GLU A 114 -19.14 -16.65 -2.60
N HIS A 115 -18.89 -16.20 -1.38
CA HIS A 115 -18.63 -14.78 -1.08
C HIS A 115 -17.24 -14.38 -1.56
N ALA A 116 -16.25 -15.26 -1.39
CA ALA A 116 -14.90 -15.04 -1.91
C ALA A 116 -14.91 -14.88 -3.44
N GLU A 117 -15.62 -15.76 -4.16
CA GLU A 117 -15.70 -15.71 -5.63
C GLU A 117 -16.46 -14.48 -6.12
N ARG A 118 -17.56 -14.08 -5.45
CA ARG A 118 -18.28 -12.84 -5.80
C ARG A 118 -17.38 -11.61 -5.70
N THR A 119 -16.64 -11.48 -4.60
CA THR A 119 -15.73 -10.34 -4.41
C THR A 119 -14.54 -10.38 -5.37
N ALA A 120 -14.03 -11.57 -5.68
CA ALA A 120 -13.00 -11.73 -6.71
C ALA A 120 -13.51 -11.33 -8.10
N HIS A 121 -14.77 -11.62 -8.43
CA HIS A 121 -15.40 -11.20 -9.69
C HIS A 121 -15.40 -9.68 -9.83
N VAL A 122 -15.79 -8.94 -8.78
CA VAL A 122 -15.76 -7.47 -8.78
C VAL A 122 -14.36 -6.93 -9.09
N LEU A 123 -13.31 -7.51 -8.50
CA LEU A 123 -11.94 -7.08 -8.81
C LEU A 123 -11.54 -7.42 -10.25
N ARG A 124 -12.01 -8.55 -10.80
CA ARG A 124 -11.78 -8.88 -12.22
C ARG A 124 -12.46 -7.88 -13.16
N ASP A 125 -13.68 -7.47 -12.85
CA ASP A 125 -14.41 -6.46 -13.63
C ASP A 125 -13.67 -5.12 -13.62
N VAL A 126 -13.21 -4.69 -12.44
CA VAL A 126 -12.36 -3.50 -12.30
C VAL A 126 -11.08 -3.63 -13.15
N PHE A 127 -10.43 -4.79 -13.15
CA PHE A 127 -9.22 -5.00 -13.97
C PHE A 127 -9.52 -5.04 -15.48
N ALA A 128 -10.70 -5.54 -15.87
CA ALA A 128 -11.14 -5.53 -17.26
C ALA A 128 -11.47 -4.12 -17.75
N GLU A 129 -12.01 -3.27 -16.88
CA GLU A 129 -12.33 -1.87 -17.18
C GLU A 129 -11.07 -0.99 -17.18
N TYR A 130 -10.18 -1.17 -16.20
CA TYR A 130 -8.98 -0.35 -15.99
C TYR A 130 -7.70 -1.15 -16.26
N GLY A 131 -7.34 -1.31 -17.53
CA GLY A 131 -6.19 -2.12 -17.96
C GLY A 131 -4.85 -1.72 -17.32
N GLU A 132 -4.60 -0.43 -17.11
CA GLU A 132 -3.39 0.08 -16.44
C GLU A 132 -3.25 -0.41 -14.99
N LEU A 133 -4.36 -0.69 -14.31
CA LEU A 133 -4.38 -1.26 -12.97
C LEU A 133 -4.09 -2.76 -13.04
N ALA A 134 -4.65 -3.46 -14.02
CA ALA A 134 -4.38 -4.89 -14.23
C ALA A 134 -2.89 -5.16 -14.53
N GLU A 135 -2.23 -4.27 -15.29
CA GLU A 135 -0.79 -4.34 -15.59
C GLU A 135 0.10 -4.33 -14.34
N LEU A 136 -0.36 -3.73 -13.23
CA LEU A 136 0.37 -3.74 -11.96
C LEU A 136 0.45 -5.15 -11.34
N TYR A 137 -0.44 -6.06 -11.76
CA TYR A 137 -0.61 -7.39 -11.16
C TYR A 137 -0.52 -8.48 -12.24
N PRO A 138 0.68 -8.78 -12.78
CA PRO A 138 0.86 -9.81 -13.81
C PRO A 138 0.52 -11.23 -13.32
N GLN A 139 0.55 -11.45 -12.00
CA GLN A 139 0.14 -12.71 -11.35
C GLN A 139 -0.87 -12.39 -10.24
N PRO A 140 -2.13 -12.06 -10.60
CA PRO A 140 -3.13 -11.66 -9.63
C PRO A 140 -3.57 -12.86 -8.78
N ARG A 141 -3.79 -12.64 -7.49
CA ARG A 141 -4.16 -13.70 -6.52
C ARG A 141 -5.67 -13.71 -6.25
N PHE A 142 -6.48 -13.92 -7.29
CA PHE A 142 -7.95 -13.91 -7.16
C PHE A 142 -8.50 -14.97 -6.19
N GLY A 143 -7.76 -16.05 -5.93
CA GLY A 143 -8.14 -17.08 -4.95
C GLY A 143 -7.83 -16.71 -3.49
N ASP A 144 -7.15 -15.60 -3.23
CA ASP A 144 -6.78 -15.13 -1.90
C ASP A 144 -7.72 -13.97 -1.50
N ALA A 145 -8.72 -14.28 -0.67
CA ALA A 145 -9.74 -13.31 -0.27
C ALA A 145 -9.14 -12.10 0.49
N ALA A 146 -8.07 -12.30 1.26
CA ALA A 146 -7.38 -11.21 1.94
C ALA A 146 -6.69 -10.28 0.95
N TRP A 147 -6.02 -10.85 -0.05
CA TRP A 147 -5.40 -10.07 -1.11
C TRP A 147 -6.44 -9.31 -1.95
N VAL A 148 -7.52 -9.96 -2.40
CA VAL A 148 -8.59 -9.32 -3.18
C VAL A 148 -9.23 -8.19 -2.37
N CYS A 149 -9.55 -8.43 -1.10
CA CYS A 149 -10.10 -7.42 -0.19
C CYS A 149 -9.17 -6.22 -0.08
N GLY A 150 -7.86 -6.45 0.07
CA GLY A 150 -6.87 -5.38 0.14
C GLY A 150 -6.84 -4.49 -1.11
N ARG A 151 -6.88 -5.09 -2.30
CA ARG A 151 -6.92 -4.35 -3.57
C ARG A 151 -8.18 -3.50 -3.72
N LEU A 152 -9.35 -4.06 -3.41
CA LEU A 152 -10.61 -3.30 -3.49
C LEU A 152 -10.64 -2.15 -2.47
N LEU A 153 -10.15 -2.36 -1.23
CA LEU A 153 -10.05 -1.28 -0.24
C LEU A 153 -9.12 -0.14 -0.66
N GLU A 154 -8.01 -0.45 -1.36
CA GLU A 154 -7.12 0.56 -1.91
C GLU A 154 -7.82 1.47 -2.91
N LEU A 155 -8.77 0.92 -3.68
CA LEU A 155 -9.55 1.63 -4.69
C LEU A 155 -10.78 2.37 -4.12
N LEU A 156 -11.35 1.91 -3.00
CA LEU A 156 -12.55 2.52 -2.43
C LEU A 156 -12.37 4.04 -2.18
N PRO A 157 -13.31 4.90 -2.60
CA PRO A 157 -13.21 6.35 -2.43
C PRO A 157 -13.65 6.81 -1.02
N ILE A 158 -13.12 6.18 0.03
CA ILE A 158 -13.36 6.58 1.42
C ILE A 158 -12.18 7.38 2.00
N PRO A 159 -12.40 8.24 3.01
CA PRO A 159 -11.33 9.02 3.62
C PRO A 159 -10.15 8.14 4.09
N LEU A 160 -8.91 8.59 3.87
CA LEU A 160 -7.72 7.83 4.29
C LEU A 160 -7.70 7.52 5.79
N GLN A 161 -8.27 8.40 6.62
CA GLN A 161 -8.42 8.20 8.06
C GLN A 161 -9.36 7.03 8.43
N GLU A 162 -10.30 6.69 7.55
CA GLU A 162 -11.10 5.47 7.67
C GLU A 162 -10.30 4.26 7.20
N LYS A 163 -9.55 4.39 6.10
CA LYS A 163 -8.71 3.30 5.57
C LYS A 163 -7.66 2.81 6.57
N VAL A 164 -7.00 3.70 7.33
CA VAL A 164 -5.95 3.29 8.28
C VAL A 164 -6.44 2.34 9.38
N LYS A 165 -7.75 2.30 9.65
CA LYS A 165 -8.34 1.33 10.57
C LYS A 165 -8.10 -0.10 10.09
N PHE A 166 -7.92 -0.29 8.78
CA PHE A 166 -7.66 -1.57 8.16
C PHE A 166 -6.20 -2.01 8.18
N TYR A 167 -5.28 -1.27 8.81
CA TYR A 167 -3.92 -1.76 9.00
C TYR A 167 -3.78 -2.81 10.10
N GLN A 168 -4.75 -2.90 11.02
CA GLN A 168 -4.66 -3.80 12.16
C GLN A 168 -4.78 -5.28 11.72
N PRO A 169 -4.06 -6.21 12.36
CA PRO A 169 -4.14 -7.64 12.06
C PRO A 169 -5.56 -8.22 12.14
N GLU A 170 -6.36 -7.71 13.07
CA GLU A 170 -7.73 -8.14 13.35
C GLU A 170 -8.81 -7.45 12.50
N SER A 171 -8.43 -6.54 11.60
CA SER A 171 -9.40 -5.70 10.88
C SER A 171 -10.02 -6.36 9.65
N PHE A 172 -9.64 -7.59 9.30
CA PHE A 172 -10.17 -8.27 8.11
C PHE A 172 -11.70 -8.39 8.12
N PRO A 173 -12.36 -8.82 9.22
CA PRO A 173 -13.82 -8.95 9.21
C PRO A 173 -14.53 -7.61 8.96
N ALA A 174 -14.01 -6.51 9.52
CA ALA A 174 -14.58 -5.17 9.32
C ALA A 174 -14.36 -4.67 7.87
N ALA A 175 -13.17 -4.91 7.33
CA ALA A 175 -12.84 -4.64 5.93
C ALA A 175 -13.76 -5.41 4.97
N TRP A 176 -13.91 -6.71 5.24
CA TRP A 176 -14.77 -7.59 4.46
C TRP A 176 -16.23 -7.13 4.50
N GLN A 177 -16.75 -6.82 5.69
CA GLN A 177 -18.12 -6.33 5.85
C GLN A 177 -18.36 -5.02 5.07
N LEU A 178 -17.41 -4.08 5.12
CA LEU A 178 -17.49 -2.84 4.35
C LEU A 178 -17.55 -3.11 2.84
N LEU A 179 -16.71 -4.01 2.33
CA LEU A 179 -16.73 -4.37 0.91
C LEU A 179 -18.05 -5.03 0.53
N GLN A 180 -18.54 -5.96 1.35
CA GLN A 180 -19.83 -6.61 1.07
C GLN A 180 -20.94 -5.58 0.98
N SER A 181 -21.04 -4.61 1.91
CA SER A 181 -22.09 -3.58 1.83
C SER A 181 -22.02 -2.75 0.55
N VAL A 182 -20.80 -2.39 0.11
CA VAL A 182 -20.63 -1.63 -1.14
C VAL A 182 -20.97 -2.47 -2.37
N ILE A 183 -20.60 -3.75 -2.39
CA ILE A 183 -20.82 -4.65 -3.53
C ILE A 183 -22.29 -5.07 -3.65
N THR A 184 -23.03 -5.20 -2.55
CA THR A 184 -24.46 -5.55 -2.60
C THR A 184 -25.40 -4.39 -2.92
N ASP A 185 -24.97 -3.14 -2.72
CA ASP A 185 -25.80 -1.96 -3.00
C ASP A 185 -25.93 -1.64 -4.52
N ASP A 186 -25.21 -2.36 -5.38
CA ASP A 186 -25.27 -2.25 -6.85
C ASP A 186 -26.31 -3.19 -7.52
N GLN A 187 -27.31 -3.67 -6.75
CA GLN A 187 -28.50 -4.39 -7.28
C GLN A 187 -29.80 -3.65 -6.99
#